data_AF-A0A7K0T2D6-F1
#
_entry.id   AF-A0A7K0T2D6-F1
#
_cell.length_a   1.000
_cell.length_b   1.000
_cell.length_c   1.000
_cell.angle_alpha   90.00
_cell.angle_beta   90.00
_cell.angle_gamma   90.00
#
_symmetry.space_group_name_H-M   'P 1'
#
loop_
_entity.id
_entity.type
_entity.pdbx_description
1 polymer ?
#
loop_
_entity_poly.entity_id
_entity_poly.type
_entity_poly.pdbx_seq_one_letter_code
_entity_poly.pdbx_strand_id
1 'polypeptide(L)' 'MSRTSRVERTTKESSVLVELNLDGTGEISVETGVP' A
#
# COMPACT_ATOMS: atom_id res chain seq x y z
N MET A 1 -17.90 8.37 6.59
CA MET A 1 -16.86 7.49 7.18
C MET A 1 -16.03 6.97 6.02
N SER A 2 -14.79 7.44 5.85
CA SER A 2 -13.92 7.06 4.73
C SER A 2 -13.13 5.80 5.08
N ARG A 3 -13.17 4.78 4.21
CA ARG A 3 -12.52 3.48 4.44
C ARG A 3 -11.09 3.49 3.89
N THR A 4 -10.25 4.32 4.48
CA THR A 4 -8.86 4.52 4.05
C THR A 4 -7.90 4.07 5.16
N SER A 5 -6.81 3.41 4.77
CA SER A 5 -5.77 2.96 5.69
C SER A 5 -4.38 3.11 5.08
N ARG A 6 -3.38 3.27 5.95
CA ARG A 6 -1.96 3.28 5.61
C ARG A 6 -1.22 2.37 6.58
N VAL A 7 -0.39 1.49 6.04
CA VAL A 7 0.39 0.53 6.82
C VAL A 7 1.83 0.59 6.35
N GLU A 8 2.75 0.73 7.31
CA GLU A 8 4.18 0.64 7.09
C GLU A 8 4.74 -0.53 7.89
N ARG A 9 5.55 -1.36 7.23
CA ARG A 9 6.23 -2.50 7.85
C ARG A 9 7.68 -2.51 7.43
N THR A 10 8.55 -2.38 8.43
CA THR A 10 10.00 -2.43 8.25
C THR A 10 10.57 -3.60 9.05
N THR A 11 11.22 -4.52 8.36
CA THR A 11 12.01 -5.60 8.95
C THR A 11 13.41 -5.60 8.36
N LYS A 12 14.28 -6.52 8.79
CA LYS A 12 15.64 -6.62 8.23
C LYS A 12 15.64 -7.05 6.77
N GLU A 13 14.62 -7.79 6.36
CA GLU A 13 14.49 -8.39 5.04
C GLU A 13 13.85 -7.43 4.03
N SER A 14 12.92 -6.59 4.49
CA SER A 14 12.10 -5.77 3.59
C SER A 14 11.53 -4.53 4.28
N SER A 15 11.30 -3.49 3.49
CA SER A 15 10.51 -2.32 3.89
C SER A 15 9.34 -2.19 2.94
N VAL A 16 8.12 -2.14 3.47
CA VAL A 16 6.87 -2.14 2.69
C VAL A 16 5.96 -1.03 3.19
N LEU A 17 5.48 -0.21 2.26
CA LEU A 17 4.46 0.82 2.47
C LEU A 17 3.22 0.48 1.63
N VAL A 18 2.05 0.45 2.26
CA VAL A 18 0.78 0.24 1.58
C VAL A 18 -0.21 1.32 1.98
N GLU A 19 -0.81 1.95 0.98
CA GLU A 19 -1.91 2.88 1.12
C GLU A 19 -3.13 2.30 0.41
N LEU A 20 -4.26 2.19 1.11
CA LEU A 20 -5.46 1.54 0.59
C LEU A 20 -6.69 2.43 0.82
N ASN A 21 -7.42 2.67 -0.26
CA ASN A 21 -8.74 3.28 -0.23
C ASN A 21 -9.78 2.27 -0.78
N LEU A 22 -10.68 1.78 0.09
CA LEU A 22 -11.73 0.84 -0.33
C LEU A 22 -12.86 1.49 -1.14
N ASP A 23 -12.94 2.82 -1.13
CA ASP A 23 -13.94 3.61 -1.85
C ASP A 23 -13.33 4.29 -3.12
N GLY A 24 -12.17 3.80 -3.58
CA GLY A 24 -11.46 4.36 -4.72
C GLY A 24 -12.06 4.00 -6.09
N THR A 25 -11.50 4.59 -7.15
CA THR A 25 -11.95 4.43 -8.55
C THR A 25 -11.03 3.57 -9.42
N GLY A 26 -10.13 2.80 -8.80
CA GLY A 26 -9.16 1.96 -9.51
C GLY A 26 -7.81 2.62 -9.81
N GLU A 27 -7.48 3.72 -9.13
CA GLU A 27 -6.12 4.29 -9.11
C GLU A 27 -5.17 3.29 -8.42
N ILE A 28 -4.15 2.81 -9.13
CA ILE A 28 -3.22 1.78 -8.65
C ILE A 28 -1.79 2.17 -9.06
N SER A 29 -0.88 2.16 -8.09
CA SER A 29 0.56 2.23 -8.31
C SER A 29 1.22 1.15 -7.44
N VAL A 30 1.97 0.24 -8.05
CA VAL A 30 2.60 -0.89 -7.37
C VAL A 30 4.02 -1.04 -7.84
N GLU A 31 4.96 -0.94 -6.91
CA GLU A 31 6.39 -1.09 -7.15
C GLU A 31 6.98 -2.00 -6.06
N THR A 32 7.12 -3.29 -6.38
CA THR A 32 7.65 -4.31 -5.45
C THR A 32 9.11 -4.65 -5.72
N GLY A 33 9.68 -4.14 -6.81
CA GLY A 33 10.99 -4.56 -7.34
C GLY A 33 10.97 -5.93 -8.04
N VAL A 34 9.81 -6.58 -8.15
CA VAL A 34 9.62 -7.84 -8.87
C VAL A 34 8.60 -7.64 -10.01
N PRO A 35 8.99 -7.87 -11.28
CA PRO A 35 8.10 -7.76 -12.43
C PRO A 35 6.99 -8.82 -12.48
#